data_AF-A0A1E1WWY2-F1
#
_entry.id   AF-A0A1E1WWY2-F1
#
_cell.length_a   1.000
_cell.length_b   1.000
_cell.length_c   1.000
_cell.angle_alpha   90.00
_cell.angle_beta   90.00
_cell.angle_gamma   90.00
#
_symmetry.space_group_name_H-M   'P 1'
#
loop_
_entity.id
_entity.type
_entity.pdbx_description
1 polymer ?
#
loop_
_entity_poly.entity_id
_entity_poly.type
_entity_poly.pdbx_seq_one_letter_code
_entity_poly.pdbx_strand_id
1 'polypeptide(L)'
;LDDNTIIQSVTDTGMEDSDSDQDAHVASSAPTPTQVMDALDVLRAYAGAQSHEQALVALSTYERLITPTLIKKRQMKLTEFFAAT
;
A
#
# COMPACT_ATOMS: atom_id res chain seq x y z
N LEU A 1 26.63 -3.55 -43.16
CA LEU A 1 25.84 -2.82 -42.16
C LEU A 1 26.85 -2.13 -41.27
N ASP A 2 26.85 -0.81 -41.26
CA ASP A 2 27.85 0.00 -40.54
C ASP A 2 27.30 0.35 -39.16
N ASP A 3 28.05 0.12 -38.09
CA ASP A 3 27.57 0.19 -36.70
C ASP A 3 27.06 1.60 -36.33
N ASN A 4 27.56 2.64 -37.02
CA ASN A 4 27.11 4.02 -36.84
C ASN A 4 25.62 4.23 -37.21
N THR A 5 25.08 3.43 -38.12
CA THR A 5 23.66 3.49 -38.52
C THR A 5 22.73 2.97 -37.43
N ILE A 6 23.21 2.03 -36.60
CA ILE A 6 22.45 1.48 -35.47
C ILE A 6 22.40 2.50 -34.33
N ILE A 7 23.50 3.20 -34.08
CA ILE A 7 23.59 4.23 -33.04
C ILE A 7 22.65 5.41 -33.35
N GLN A 8 22.58 5.84 -34.62
CA GLN A 8 21.65 6.90 -35.05
C GLN A 8 20.19 6.47 -34.92
N SER A 9 19.85 5.22 -35.24
CA SER A 9 18.49 4.68 -35.07
C SER A 9 18.02 4.70 -33.61
N VAL A 10 18.91 4.42 -32.66
CA VAL A 10 18.58 4.45 -31.22
C VAL A 10 18.49 5.87 -30.66
N THR A 11 19.22 6.83 -31.25
CA THR A 11 19.19 8.24 -30.79
C THR A 11 18.02 9.03 -31.36
N ASP A 12 17.58 8.78 -32.59
CA ASP A 12 16.42 9.47 -33.19
C ASP A 12 15.07 8.91 -32.68
N THR A 13 15.02 7.68 -32.16
CA THR A 13 13.76 7.03 -31.74
C THR A 13 13.47 7.19 -30.23
N GLY A 14 14.25 8.00 -29.51
CA GLY A 14 14.32 7.95 -28.05
C GLY A 14 14.07 9.25 -27.30
N MET A 15 13.31 10.22 -27.85
CA MET A 15 13.05 11.47 -27.12
C MET A 15 11.68 12.10 -27.44
N GLU A 16 10.60 11.37 -27.21
CA GLU A 16 9.34 11.99 -26.74
C GLU A 16 8.94 11.31 -25.44
N ASP A 17 9.84 11.39 -24.46
CA ASP A 17 9.54 11.13 -23.07
C ASP A 17 8.74 12.34 -22.54
N SER A 18 7.46 12.37 -22.91
CA SER A 18 6.42 13.03 -22.12
C SER A 18 5.76 12.03 -21.19
N ASP A 19 6.55 11.13 -20.57
CA ASP A 19 6.24 10.77 -19.21
C ASP A 19 6.47 12.04 -18.39
N SER A 20 5.37 12.75 -18.19
CA SER A 20 5.21 13.57 -17.01
C SER A 20 5.34 12.65 -15.80
N ASP A 21 6.57 12.34 -15.43
CA ASP A 21 7.01 12.09 -14.07
C ASP A 21 6.78 13.40 -13.29
N GLN A 22 5.51 13.76 -13.18
CA GLN A 22 5.02 14.39 -11.98
C GLN A 22 5.06 13.28 -10.94
N ASP A 23 6.28 12.99 -10.50
CA ASP A 23 6.61 12.43 -9.20
C ASP A 23 6.06 13.42 -8.18
N ALA A 24 4.75 13.37 -8.05
CA ALA A 24 4.06 13.75 -6.86
C ALA A 24 4.47 12.68 -5.83
N HIS A 25 5.72 12.80 -5.37
CA HIS A 25 6.11 12.58 -3.99
C HIS A 25 5.23 13.48 -3.11
N VAL A 26 3.92 13.26 -3.14
CA VAL A 26 3.10 13.41 -1.96
C VAL A 26 3.73 12.39 -1.05
N ALA A 27 4.52 12.85 -0.09
CA ALA A 27 4.80 12.10 1.11
C ALA A 27 3.42 11.78 1.71
N SER A 28 2.80 10.72 1.20
CA SER A 28 1.51 10.26 1.63
C SER A 28 1.81 9.67 2.99
N SER A 29 1.66 10.53 4.00
CA SER A 29 1.76 10.14 5.40
C SER A 29 1.01 8.83 5.54
N ALA A 30 1.71 7.79 5.99
CA ALA A 30 1.11 6.47 6.12
C ALA A 30 -0.25 6.61 6.83
N PRO A 31 -1.32 5.99 6.30
CA PRO A 31 -2.65 6.17 6.85
C PRO A 31 -2.67 5.71 8.30
N THR A 32 -3.38 6.46 9.14
CA THR A 32 -3.59 6.12 10.54
C THR A 32 -4.39 4.81 10.65
N PRO A 33 -4.27 4.08 11.77
CA PRO A 33 -5.05 2.86 11.97
C PRO A 33 -6.54 3.01 11.74
N THR A 34 -7.13 4.14 12.15
CA THR A 34 -8.55 4.45 11.94
C THR A 34 -8.87 4.59 10.45
N GLN A 35 -8.05 5.33 9.70
CA GLN A 35 -8.25 5.50 8.25
C GLN A 35 -8.17 4.17 7.49
N VAL A 36 -7.32 3.24 7.93
CA VAL A 36 -7.22 1.91 7.31
C VAL A 36 -8.48 1.07 7.57
N MET A 37 -9.01 1.11 8.80
CA MET A 37 -10.24 0.38 9.13
C MET A 37 -11.47 0.98 8.44
N ASP A 38 -11.58 2.31 8.39
CA ASP A 38 -12.67 3.00 7.69
C ASP A 38 -12.67 2.66 6.19
N ALA A 39 -11.50 2.59 5.55
CA ALA A 39 -11.38 2.18 4.16
C ALA A 39 -11.81 0.72 3.94
N LEU A 40 -11.49 -0.19 4.87
CA LEU A 40 -11.95 -1.58 4.82
C LEU A 40 -13.47 -1.69 4.94
N ASP A 41 -14.09 -0.86 5.79
CA ASP A 41 -15.54 -0.84 5.94
C ASP A 41 -16.25 -0.39 4.65
N VAL A 42 -15.72 0.62 3.97
CA VAL A 42 -16.21 1.07 2.66
C VAL A 42 -16.10 -0.05 1.61
N LEU A 43 -14.95 -0.72 1.55
CA LEU A 43 -14.73 -1.83 0.61
C LEU A 43 -15.67 -3.01 0.91
N ARG A 44 -15.90 -3.30 2.19
CA ARG A 44 -16.82 -4.37 2.63
C ARG A 44 -18.27 -4.04 2.26
N ALA A 45 -18.70 -2.79 2.45
CA ALA A 45 -20.03 -2.33 2.08
C ALA A 45 -20.26 -2.44 0.57
N TYR A 46 -19.28 -2.03 -0.23
CA TYR A 46 -19.35 -2.14 -1.69
C TYR A 46 -19.38 -3.61 -2.15
N ALA A 47 -18.46 -4.44 -1.66
CA ALA A 47 -18.40 -5.85 -2.01
C ALA A 47 -19.67 -6.62 -1.60
N GLY A 48 -20.24 -6.27 -0.44
CA GLY A 48 -21.52 -6.82 0.03
C GLY A 48 -22.68 -6.40 -0.86
N ALA A 49 -22.75 -5.14 -1.28
CA ALA A 49 -23.79 -4.65 -2.19
C ALA A 49 -23.77 -5.35 -3.56
N GLN A 50 -22.57 -5.71 -4.05
CA GLN A 50 -22.40 -6.39 -5.34
C GLN A 50 -22.35 -7.93 -5.23
N SER A 51 -22.58 -8.50 -4.04
CA SER A 51 -22.51 -9.95 -3.79
C SER A 51 -21.19 -10.59 -4.25
N HIS A 52 -20.07 -9.86 -4.16
CA HIS A 52 -18.75 -10.37 -4.52
C HIS A 52 -18.13 -11.18 -3.38
N GLU A 53 -18.52 -12.45 -3.25
CA GLU A 53 -18.06 -13.34 -2.17
C GLU A 53 -16.53 -13.45 -2.10
N GLN A 54 -15.85 -13.55 -3.24
CA GLN A 54 -14.39 -13.62 -3.30
C GLN A 54 -13.72 -12.37 -2.75
N ALA A 55 -14.31 -11.19 -2.99
CA ALA A 55 -13.80 -9.93 -2.45
C ALA A 55 -13.98 -9.86 -0.93
N LEU A 56 -15.10 -10.35 -0.39
CA LEU A 56 -15.33 -10.42 1.05
C LEU A 56 -14.33 -11.34 1.76
N VAL A 57 -14.01 -12.50 1.15
CA VAL A 57 -12.99 -13.43 1.67
C VAL A 57 -11.59 -12.80 1.66
N ALA A 58 -11.24 -12.10 0.57
CA ALA A 58 -9.97 -11.38 0.46
C ALA A 58 -9.87 -10.26 1.51
N LEU A 59 -10.92 -9.46 1.68
CA LEU A 59 -10.99 -8.38 2.68
C LEU A 59 -10.87 -8.92 4.11
N SER A 60 -11.58 -10.00 4.45
CA SER A 60 -11.47 -10.63 5.78
C SER A 60 -10.06 -11.17 6.05
N THR A 61 -9.43 -11.75 5.03
CA THR A 61 -8.04 -12.22 5.15
C THR A 61 -7.09 -11.06 5.39
N TYR A 62 -7.25 -9.97 4.64
CA TYR A 62 -6.43 -8.78 4.78
C TYR A 62 -6.60 -8.12 6.15
N GLU A 63 -7.83 -7.95 6.61
CA GLU A 63 -8.18 -7.44 7.94
C GLU A 63 -7.47 -8.24 9.06
N ARG A 64 -7.52 -9.56 9.00
CA ARG A 64 -6.84 -10.44 9.97
C ARG A 64 -5.32 -10.23 10.00
N LEU A 65 -4.70 -9.96 8.86
CA LEU A 65 -3.25 -9.75 8.75
C LEU A 65 -2.82 -8.37 9.28
N ILE A 66 -3.61 -7.33 9.03
CA ILE A 66 -3.23 -5.96 9.38
C ILE A 66 -3.62 -5.57 10.82
N THR A 67 -4.70 -6.14 11.37
CA THR A 67 -5.23 -5.78 12.70
C THR A 67 -4.15 -5.83 13.81
N PRO A 68 -3.28 -6.84 13.89
CA PRO A 68 -2.20 -6.88 14.89
C PRO A 68 -1.19 -5.73 14.75
N THR A 69 -0.97 -5.26 13.51
CA THR A 69 -0.03 -4.17 13.18
C THR A 69 -0.64 -2.80 13.49
N LEU A 70 -1.96 -2.69 13.35
CA LEU A 70 -2.73 -1.47 13.63
C LEU A 70 -2.95 -1.26 15.14
N ILE A 71 -3.19 -2.34 15.89
CA ILE A 71 -3.38 -2.29 17.34
C ILE A 71 -2.02 -2.49 18.03
N LYS A 72 -1.29 -1.39 18.23
CA LYS A 72 -0.11 -1.40 19.14
C LYS A 72 -0.58 -1.69 20.57
N LYS A 73 -0.63 -2.96 20.95
CA LYS A 73 -0.71 -3.34 22.36
C LYS A 73 0.58 -2.87 23.03
N ARG A 74 0.47 -1.95 24.00
CA ARG A 74 1.60 -1.52 24.83
C ARG A 74 2.09 -2.74 25.60
N GLN A 75 3.17 -3.34 25.14
CA GLN A 75 3.82 -4.43 25.85
C GLN A 75 4.50 -3.81 27.09
N MET A 76 3.95 -4.07 28.29
CA MET A 76 4.60 -3.65 29.53
C MET A 76 5.92 -4.41 29.69
N LYS A 77 6.95 -3.72 30.17
CA LYS A 77 8.23 -4.37 30.43
C LYS A 77 8.07 -5.29 31.64
N LEU A 78 8.64 -6.48 31.60
CA LEU A 78 8.62 -7.44 32.72
C LEU A 78 9.16 -6.80 34.03
N THR A 79 10.09 -5.86 33.91
CA THR A 79 10.64 -5.10 35.05
C THR A 79 9.59 -4.21 35.75
N GLU A 80 8.58 -3.73 35.03
CA GLU A 80 7.49 -2.93 35.63
C GLU A 80 6.54 -3.80 36.46
N PHE A 81 6.44 -5.10 36.15
CA PHE A 81 5.65 -6.06 36.93
C PHE A 81 6.28 -6.34 38.30
N PHE A 82 7.61 -6.53 38.34
CA PHE A 82 8.33 -6.82 39.59
C PHE A 82 8.54 -5.59 40.48
N ALA A 83 8.46 -4.37 39.93
CA ALA A 83 8.59 -3.13 40.70
C ALA A 83 7.30 -2.71 41.44
N ALA A 84 6.17 -3.37 41.15
CA ALA A 84 4.85 -3.06 41.72
C ALA A 84 4.43 -4.02 42.86
N THR A 85 5.33 -4.93 43.29
CA THR A 85 5.14 -5.82 44.44
C THR A 85 6.12 -5.44 45.55
#